data_AF-A0A412MVD1-F1
#
_entry.id   AF-A0A412MVD1-F1
#
_cell.length_a   1.000
_cell.length_b   1.000
_cell.length_c   1.000
_cell.angle_alpha   90.00
_cell.angle_beta   90.00
_cell.angle_gamma   90.00
#
_symmetry.space_group_name_H-M   'P 1'
#
loop_
_entity.id
_entity.type
_entity.pdbx_description
1 polymer ?
#
loop_
_entity_poly.entity_id
_entity_poly.type
_entity_poly.pdbx_seq_one_letter_code
_entity_poly.pdbx_strand_id
1 'polypeptide(L)'
;MGITKREIASELGVSKRTIANYIGKLGLGNHVSRNGNTDFLDDFAAAAIADALKNPEKPSRQPAAAAPVPDSLADSLAAQLEIERSRNAELMEALAAERDRAARAEAEAKAQLAEANARVAELAGKLASLAERQQAIAATPWWRRGRMAMKLLGPGGE
;
A
#
# COMPACT_ATOMS: atom_id res chain seq x y z
N MET A 1 -19.83 -0.79 -12.46
CA MET A 1 -20.91 -1.45 -13.24
C MET A 1 -21.26 -0.49 -14.35
N GLY A 2 -21.24 -0.93 -15.62
CA GLY A 2 -21.54 -0.04 -16.74
C GLY A 2 -23.03 0.29 -16.84
N ILE A 3 -23.36 1.46 -17.35
CA ILE A 3 -24.73 1.91 -17.61
C ILE A 3 -25.15 1.49 -19.03
N THR A 4 -26.41 1.11 -19.24
CA THR A 4 -26.85 0.64 -20.56
C THR A 4 -27.13 1.80 -21.52
N LYS A 5 -27.04 1.54 -22.84
CA LYS A 5 -27.48 2.51 -23.87
C LYS A 5 -28.91 3.03 -23.67
N ARG A 6 -29.79 2.24 -23.04
CA ARG A 6 -31.18 2.63 -22.78
C ARG A 6 -31.27 3.58 -21.58
N GLU A 7 -30.49 3.34 -20.54
CA GLU A 7 -30.46 4.17 -19.34
C GLU A 7 -29.84 5.54 -19.62
N ILE A 8 -28.69 5.62 -20.30
CA ILE A 8 -28.12 6.91 -20.73
C ILE A 8 -29.10 7.66 -21.64
N ALA A 9 -29.83 6.95 -22.51
CA ALA A 9 -30.82 7.55 -23.40
C ALA A 9 -31.96 8.20 -22.60
N SER A 10 -32.46 7.51 -21.59
CA SER A 10 -33.49 8.04 -20.69
C SER A 10 -32.98 9.20 -19.83
N GLU A 11 -31.74 9.14 -19.33
CA GLU A 11 -31.14 10.18 -18.49
C GLU A 11 -30.85 11.46 -19.27
N LEU A 12 -30.36 11.34 -20.51
CA LEU A 12 -30.05 12.48 -21.37
C LEU A 12 -31.27 12.93 -22.21
N GLY A 13 -32.44 12.28 -22.08
CA GLY A 13 -33.65 12.62 -22.82
C GLY A 13 -33.56 12.40 -24.34
N VAL A 14 -32.67 11.51 -24.80
CA VAL A 14 -32.40 11.26 -26.23
C VAL A 14 -32.77 9.83 -26.63
N SER A 15 -32.93 9.59 -27.94
CA SER A 15 -33.24 8.23 -28.41
C SER A 15 -32.04 7.28 -28.28
N LYS A 16 -32.31 5.98 -28.06
CA LYS A 16 -31.27 4.93 -28.09
C LYS A 16 -30.46 4.93 -29.40
N ARG A 17 -31.09 5.32 -30.51
CA ARG A 17 -30.45 5.44 -31.83
C ARG A 17 -29.47 6.61 -31.90
N THR A 18 -29.78 7.72 -31.22
CA THR A 18 -28.89 8.88 -31.09
C THR A 18 -27.60 8.47 -30.37
N ILE A 19 -27.70 7.75 -29.26
CA ILE A 19 -26.55 7.23 -28.52
C ILE A 19 -25.70 6.28 -29.37
N ALA A 20 -26.33 5.37 -30.12
CA ALA A 20 -25.60 4.47 -31.03
C ALA A 20 -24.84 5.24 -32.14
N ASN A 21 -25.41 6.34 -32.65
CA ASN A 21 -24.76 7.19 -33.62
C ASN A 21 -23.54 7.92 -33.02
N TYR A 22 -23.67 8.45 -31.81
CA TYR A 22 -22.57 9.14 -31.12
C TYR A 22 -21.45 8.20 -30.69
N ILE A 23 -21.75 6.96 -30.30
CA ILE A 23 -20.72 5.94 -30.03
C ILE A 23 -19.86 5.69 -31.27
N GLY A 24 -20.48 5.60 -32.45
CA GLY A 24 -19.77 5.46 -33.73
C GLY A 24 -18.98 6.72 -34.09
N LYS A 25 -19.57 7.91 -33.91
CA LYS A 25 -18.91 9.20 -34.21
C LYS A 25 -17.72 9.50 -33.31
N LEU A 26 -17.77 9.11 -32.04
CA LEU A 26 -16.75 9.39 -31.03
C LEU A 26 -15.71 8.27 -30.89
N GLY A 27 -15.82 7.18 -31.67
CA GLY A 27 -14.87 6.06 -31.60
C GLY A 27 -14.86 5.34 -30.26
N LEU A 28 -15.96 5.38 -29.50
CA LEU A 28 -16.05 4.85 -28.13
C LEU A 28 -16.16 3.32 -28.06
N GLY A 29 -15.78 2.59 -29.11
CA GLY A 29 -15.91 1.14 -29.19
C GLY A 29 -15.16 0.38 -28.08
N ASN A 30 -14.03 0.92 -27.62
CA ASN A 30 -13.23 0.34 -26.54
C ASN A 30 -13.83 0.56 -25.14
N HIS A 31 -14.81 1.47 -25.04
CA HIS A 31 -15.51 1.86 -23.82
C HIS A 31 -16.95 1.33 -23.77
N VAL A 32 -17.30 0.46 -24.73
CA VAL A 32 -18.61 -0.17 -24.87
C VAL A 32 -18.43 -1.68 -24.79
N SER A 33 -18.90 -2.29 -23.71
CA SER A 33 -18.93 -3.74 -23.56
C SER A 33 -20.25 -4.29 -24.07
N ARG A 34 -20.19 -5.24 -25.00
CA ARG A 34 -21.38 -5.89 -25.56
C ARG A 34 -21.62 -7.23 -24.86
N ASN A 35 -22.70 -7.32 -24.11
CA ASN A 35 -23.14 -8.56 -23.49
C ASN A 35 -24.45 -9.00 -24.16
N GLY A 36 -24.33 -9.88 -25.18
CA GLY A 36 -25.45 -10.34 -25.99
C GLY A 36 -26.15 -9.18 -26.73
N ASN A 37 -27.41 -8.92 -26.37
CA ASN A 37 -28.24 -7.87 -26.99
C ASN A 37 -28.17 -6.51 -26.26
N THR A 38 -27.39 -6.43 -25.18
CA THR A 38 -27.24 -5.22 -24.36
C THR A 38 -25.83 -4.69 -24.45
N ASP A 39 -25.72 -3.39 -24.69
CA ASP A 39 -24.45 -2.68 -24.70
C ASP A 39 -24.33 -1.85 -23.43
N PHE A 40 -23.24 -2.06 -22.70
CA PHE A 40 -22.85 -1.37 -21.48
C PHE A 40 -21.78 -0.34 -21.79
N LEU A 41 -21.96 0.87 -21.31
CA LEU A 41 -21.01 1.98 -21.42
C LEU A 41 -20.35 2.18 -20.06
N ASP A 42 -19.04 2.45 -20.08
CA ASP A 42 -18.35 2.93 -18.89
C ASP A 42 -18.62 4.44 -18.64
N ASP A 43 -18.17 4.93 -17.48
CA ASP A 43 -18.41 6.31 -17.06
C ASP A 43 -17.77 7.33 -18.03
N PHE A 44 -16.67 6.94 -18.68
CA PHE A 44 -16.00 7.77 -19.68
C PHE A 44 -16.85 7.91 -20.95
N ALA A 45 -17.39 6.82 -21.49
CA ALA A 45 -18.27 6.87 -22.65
C ALA A 45 -19.58 7.60 -22.35
N ALA A 46 -20.14 7.43 -21.15
CA ALA A 46 -21.31 8.17 -20.71
C ALA A 46 -21.05 9.69 -20.70
N ALA A 47 -19.93 10.13 -20.11
CA ALA A 47 -19.55 11.53 -20.05
C ALA A 47 -19.25 12.12 -21.43
N ALA A 48 -18.54 11.39 -22.30
CA ALA A 48 -18.22 11.85 -23.65
C ALA A 48 -19.47 12.06 -24.52
N ILE A 49 -20.47 11.17 -24.39
CA ILE A 49 -21.75 11.31 -25.11
C ILE A 49 -22.57 12.46 -24.55
N ALA A 50 -22.61 12.64 -23.23
CA ALA A 50 -23.29 13.77 -22.60
C ALA A 50 -22.69 15.12 -23.02
N ASP A 51 -21.35 15.22 -23.06
CA ASP A 51 -20.65 16.44 -23.51
C ASP A 51 -20.90 16.71 -25.00
N ALA A 52 -20.84 15.69 -25.85
CA ALA A 52 -21.10 15.83 -27.29
C ALA A 52 -22.55 16.25 -27.59
N LEU A 53 -23.51 15.82 -26.77
CA LEU A 53 -24.90 16.26 -26.88
C LEU A 53 -25.12 17.69 -26.37
N LYS A 54 -24.37 18.11 -25.35
CA LYS A 54 -24.41 19.48 -24.82
C LYS A 54 -23.70 20.48 -25.74
N ASN A 55 -22.71 20.02 -26.50
CA ASN A 55 -21.88 20.83 -27.41
C ASN A 55 -21.82 20.19 -28.82
N PRO A 56 -22.86 20.31 -29.66
CA PRO A 56 -22.92 19.66 -30.96
C PRO A 56 -21.90 20.18 -32.00
N GLU A 57 -21.17 21.26 -31.71
CA GLU A 57 -20.22 21.93 -32.61
C GLU A 57 -18.78 21.39 -32.61
N LYS A 58 -18.47 20.26 -31.96
CA LYS A 58 -17.16 19.61 -32.12
C LYS A 58 -17.24 18.28 -32.86
N PRO A 59 -17.56 18.27 -34.17
CA PRO A 59 -17.12 17.19 -35.02
C PRO A 59 -15.58 17.28 -35.11
N SER A 60 -14.91 16.21 -34.71
CA SER A 60 -13.48 16.02 -34.91
C SER A 60 -12.59 17.06 -34.22
N ARG A 61 -12.03 16.70 -33.05
CA ARG A 61 -10.69 17.18 -32.70
C ARG A 61 -9.69 16.54 -33.68
N GLN A 62 -9.75 16.93 -34.95
CA GLN A 62 -8.56 17.19 -35.73
C GLN A 62 -7.68 18.07 -34.82
N PRO A 63 -6.36 17.82 -34.67
CA PRO A 63 -5.52 18.69 -33.88
C PRO A 63 -5.51 20.04 -34.59
N ALA A 64 -6.50 20.88 -34.27
CA ALA A 64 -6.48 22.30 -34.56
C ALA A 64 -5.18 22.75 -33.94
N ALA A 65 -4.26 23.19 -34.81
CA ALA A 65 -2.99 23.76 -34.44
C ALA A 65 -3.20 24.55 -33.17
N ALA A 66 -2.51 24.14 -32.10
CA ALA A 66 -2.62 24.79 -30.81
C ALA A 66 -2.52 26.29 -31.07
N ALA A 67 -3.62 27.02 -30.87
CA ALA A 67 -3.52 28.46 -30.75
C ALA A 67 -2.38 28.69 -29.75
N PRO A 68 -1.38 29.52 -30.07
CA PRO A 68 -0.20 29.68 -29.23
C PRO A 68 -0.72 29.91 -27.82
N VAL A 69 -0.42 28.96 -26.94
CA VAL A 69 -0.74 29.08 -25.52
C VAL A 69 -0.12 30.43 -25.16
N PRO A 70 -0.88 31.41 -24.64
CA PRO A 70 -0.31 32.72 -24.36
C PRO A 70 0.92 32.47 -23.48
N ASP A 71 2.09 32.97 -23.89
CA ASP A 71 3.38 32.55 -23.32
C ASP A 71 3.40 32.61 -21.79
N SER A 72 2.65 33.56 -21.22
CA SER A 72 2.38 33.68 -19.77
C SER A 72 1.77 32.43 -19.09
N LEU A 73 0.89 31.68 -19.75
CA LEU A 73 0.36 30.42 -19.21
C LEU A 73 1.40 29.30 -19.32
N ALA A 74 2.22 29.28 -20.37
CA ALA A 74 3.31 28.32 -20.51
C ALA A 74 4.37 28.54 -19.43
N ASP A 75 4.73 29.80 -19.17
CA ASP A 75 5.64 30.20 -18.10
C ASP A 75 5.07 29.88 -16.71
N SER A 76 3.78 30.11 -16.50
CA SER A 76 3.11 29.78 -15.23
C SER A 76 3.10 28.26 -14.96
N LEU A 77 2.84 27.44 -15.98
CA LEU A 77 2.91 25.98 -15.87
C LEU A 77 4.35 25.51 -15.65
N ALA A 78 5.33 26.10 -16.33
CA ALA A 78 6.74 25.78 -16.12
C ALA A 78 7.20 26.11 -14.69
N ALA A 79 6.80 27.27 -14.16
CA ALA A 79 7.08 27.65 -12.77
C ALA A 79 6.40 26.70 -11.77
N GLN A 80 5.14 26.31 -12.01
CA GLN A 80 4.44 25.33 -11.18
C GLN A 80 5.13 23.96 -11.20
N LEU A 81 5.58 23.52 -12.37
CA LEU A 81 6.25 22.24 -12.53
C LEU A 81 7.61 22.22 -11.79
N GLU A 82 8.32 23.34 -11.77
CA GLU A 82 9.57 23.48 -11.01
C GLU A 82 9.35 23.50 -9.49
N ILE A 83 8.29 24.16 -9.02
CA ILE A 83 7.87 24.12 -7.61
C ILE A 83 7.52 22.68 -7.20
N GLU A 84 6.74 21.96 -8.01
CA GLU A 84 6.37 20.58 -7.73
C GLU A 84 7.57 19.62 -7.81
N ARG A 85 8.54 19.86 -8.70
CA ARG A 85 9.80 19.10 -8.73
C ARG A 85 10.61 19.32 -7.45
N SER A 86 10.72 20.57 -7.00
CA SER A 86 11.42 20.92 -5.76
C SER A 86 10.75 20.26 -4.56
N ARG A 87 9.42 20.33 -4.47
CA ARG A 87 8.64 19.68 -3.42
C ARG A 87 8.76 18.16 -3.45
N ASN A 88 8.77 17.55 -4.64
CA ASN A 88 8.99 16.12 -4.77
C ASN A 88 10.40 15.71 -4.33
N ALA A 89 11.42 16.53 -4.61
CA ALA A 89 12.78 16.27 -4.15
C ALA A 89 12.86 16.32 -2.61
N GLU A 90 12.27 17.33 -1.99
CA GLU A 90 12.18 17.45 -0.52
C GLU A 90 11.44 16.27 0.11
N LEU A 91 10.31 15.84 -0.47
CA LEU A 91 9.56 14.67 0.01
C LEU A 91 10.37 13.37 -0.12
N MET A 92 11.13 13.21 -1.22
CA MET A 92 11.99 12.05 -1.41
C MET A 92 13.13 12.02 -0.38
N GLU A 93 13.72 13.17 -0.08
CA GLU A 93 14.75 13.29 0.95
C GLU A 93 14.19 13.01 2.35
N ALA A 94 13.02 13.57 2.69
CA ALA A 94 12.35 13.30 3.96
C ALA A 94 11.98 11.81 4.11
N LEU A 95 11.52 11.17 3.02
CA LEU A 95 11.21 9.75 3.01
C LEU A 95 12.47 8.88 3.17
N ALA A 96 13.59 9.28 2.58
CA ALA A 96 14.88 8.61 2.76
C ALA A 96 15.36 8.73 4.23
N ALA A 97 15.31 9.93 4.79
CA ALA A 97 15.67 10.17 6.19
C ALA A 97 14.79 9.36 7.16
N GLU A 98 13.49 9.22 6.88
CA GLU A 98 12.59 8.43 7.71
C GLU A 98 12.85 6.93 7.59
N ARG A 99 13.16 6.44 6.38
CA ARG A 99 13.59 5.04 6.18
C ARG A 99 14.88 4.75 6.94
N ASP A 100 15.83 5.67 6.97
CA ASP A 100 17.08 5.50 7.72
C ASP A 100 16.82 5.47 9.24
N ARG A 101 15.93 6.32 9.76
CA ARG A 101 15.52 6.28 11.17
C ARG A 101 14.84 4.96 11.51
N ALA A 102 13.91 4.51 10.66
CA ALA A 102 13.22 3.25 10.84
C ALA A 102 14.20 2.06 10.82
N ALA A 103 15.16 2.04 9.89
CA ALA A 103 16.19 1.01 9.82
C ALA A 103 17.07 0.97 11.07
N ARG A 104 17.43 2.13 11.62
CA ARG A 104 18.18 2.21 12.89
C ARG A 104 17.37 1.69 14.07
N ALA A 105 16.12 2.11 14.20
CA ALA A 105 15.23 1.63 15.25
C ALA A 105 14.99 0.11 15.15
N GLU A 106 14.86 -0.42 13.93
CA GLU A 106 14.73 -1.86 13.69
C GLU A 106 16.00 -2.61 14.09
N ALA A 107 17.18 -2.08 13.76
CA ALA A 107 18.46 -2.67 14.15
C ALA A 107 18.64 -2.69 15.67
N GLU A 108 18.28 -1.60 16.36
CA GLU A 108 18.29 -1.53 17.83
C GLU A 108 17.32 -2.51 18.46
N ALA A 109 16.09 -2.62 17.95
CA ALA A 109 15.10 -3.59 18.43
C ALA A 109 15.59 -5.03 18.24
N LYS A 110 16.20 -5.35 17.09
CA LYS A 110 16.82 -6.66 16.83
C LYS A 110 17.96 -6.95 17.79
N ALA A 111 18.81 -5.96 18.09
CA ALA A 111 19.88 -6.10 19.06
C ALA A 111 19.34 -6.37 20.49
N GLN A 112 18.30 -5.65 20.92
CA GLN A 112 17.66 -5.87 22.21
C GLN A 112 17.01 -7.26 22.30
N LEU A 113 16.37 -7.73 21.23
CA LEU A 113 15.82 -9.08 21.17
C LEU A 113 16.92 -10.14 21.25
N ALA A 114 18.05 -9.94 20.56
CA ALA A 114 19.19 -10.85 20.64
C ALA A 114 19.77 -10.91 22.06
N GLU A 115 19.90 -9.76 22.73
CA GLU A 115 20.36 -9.70 24.12
C GLU A 115 19.38 -10.37 25.09
N ALA A 116 18.08 -10.11 24.94
CA ALA A 116 17.05 -10.76 25.75
C ALA A 116 17.07 -12.29 25.57
N ASN A 117 17.21 -12.77 24.33
CA ASN A 117 17.32 -14.19 24.04
C ASN A 117 18.58 -14.81 24.64
N ALA A 118 19.72 -14.10 24.63
CA ALA A 118 20.94 -14.55 25.28
C ALA A 118 20.75 -14.68 26.81
N ARG A 119 20.09 -13.70 27.45
CA ARG A 119 19.76 -13.76 28.88
C ARG A 119 18.81 -14.92 29.19
N VAL A 120 17.82 -15.18 28.34
CA VAL A 120 16.92 -16.34 28.49
C VAL A 120 17.69 -17.65 28.37
N ALA A 121 18.63 -17.77 27.43
CA ALA A 121 19.47 -18.95 27.29
C ALA A 121 20.36 -19.17 28.52
N GLU A 122 20.94 -18.11 29.08
CA GLU A 122 21.73 -18.17 30.31
C GLU A 122 20.88 -18.65 31.50
N LEU A 123 19.68 -18.08 31.66
CA LEU A 123 18.74 -18.49 32.72
C LEU A 123 18.30 -19.94 32.55
N ALA A 124 18.03 -20.39 31.31
CA ALA A 124 17.72 -21.78 31.02
C ALA A 124 18.88 -22.72 31.40
N GLY A 125 20.13 -22.32 31.14
CA GLY A 125 21.33 -23.06 31.56
C GLY A 125 21.46 -23.15 33.09
N LYS A 126 21.22 -22.03 33.81
CA LYS A 126 21.20 -22.04 35.28
C LYS A 126 20.10 -22.93 35.84
N LEU A 127 18.91 -22.90 35.25
CA LEU A 127 17.80 -23.77 35.64
C LEU A 127 18.10 -25.25 35.39
N ALA A 128 18.76 -25.58 34.27
CA ALA A 128 19.20 -26.95 34.00
C ALA A 128 20.21 -27.44 35.04
N SER A 129 21.24 -26.64 35.34
CA SER A 129 22.22 -26.93 36.39
C SER A 129 21.58 -27.10 37.78
N LEU A 130 20.60 -26.25 38.11
CA LEU A 130 19.84 -26.38 39.35
C LEU A 130 19.00 -27.67 39.38
N ALA A 131 18.34 -28.01 38.27
CA ALA A 131 17.56 -29.23 38.16
C ALA A 131 18.44 -30.48 38.30
N GLU A 132 19.64 -30.51 37.71
CA GLU A 132 20.61 -31.59 37.88
C GLU A 132 21.03 -31.76 39.34
N ARG A 133 21.33 -30.66 40.03
CA ARG A 133 21.64 -30.68 41.48
C ARG A 133 20.46 -31.21 42.29
N GLN A 134 19.23 -30.79 41.98
CA GLN A 134 18.03 -31.30 42.63
C GLN A 134 17.82 -32.80 42.39
N GLN A 135 18.04 -33.30 41.17
CA GLN A 135 17.97 -34.72 40.84
C GLN A 135 19.02 -35.52 41.63
N ALA A 136 20.26 -35.03 41.76
CA ALA A 136 21.30 -35.66 42.55
C ALA A 136 20.93 -35.75 44.04
N ILE A 137 20.28 -34.72 44.59
CA ILE A 137 19.76 -34.73 45.96
C ILE A 137 18.61 -35.74 46.10
N ALA A 138 17.67 -35.76 45.14
CA ALA A 138 16.54 -36.68 45.15
C ALA A 138 16.99 -38.15 45.09
N ALA A 139 18.02 -38.45 44.28
CA ALA A 139 18.65 -39.76 44.16
C ALA A 139 19.46 -40.17 45.41
N THR A 140 19.77 -39.24 46.31
CA THR A 140 20.50 -39.53 47.55
C THR A 140 19.56 -40.17 48.59
N PRO A 141 20.03 -41.18 49.36
CA PRO A 141 19.25 -41.76 50.47
C PRO A 141 18.85 -40.71 51.52
N TRP A 142 17.65 -40.87 52.10
CA TRP A 142 17.00 -39.82 52.90
C TRP A 142 17.80 -39.30 54.09
N TRP A 143 18.57 -40.17 54.76
CA TRP A 143 19.44 -39.80 55.88
C TRP A 143 20.70 -39.01 55.48
N ARG A 144 21.01 -38.91 54.17
CA ARG A 144 22.12 -38.08 53.64
C ARG A 144 21.66 -36.89 52.80
N ARG A 145 20.39 -36.80 52.43
CA ARG A 145 19.84 -35.74 51.58
C ARG A 145 20.13 -34.33 52.09
N GLY A 146 20.00 -34.08 53.40
CA GLY A 146 20.27 -32.75 53.98
C GLY A 146 21.72 -32.28 53.80
N ARG A 147 22.71 -33.17 54.05
CA ARG A 147 24.12 -32.85 53.80
C ARG A 147 24.42 -32.64 52.31
N MET A 148 23.79 -33.44 51.44
CA MET A 148 23.97 -33.31 49.99
C MET A 148 23.35 -32.01 49.45
N ALA A 149 22.17 -31.62 49.95
CA ALA A 149 21.54 -30.35 49.60
C ALA A 149 22.40 -29.16 50.00
N MET A 150 22.98 -29.19 51.21
CA MET A 150 23.88 -28.14 51.67
C MET A 150 25.17 -28.06 50.84
N LYS A 151 25.67 -29.20 50.34
CA LYS A 151 26.86 -29.25 49.48
C LYS A 151 26.59 -28.73 48.06
N LEU A 152 25.42 -29.02 47.47
CA LEU A 152 25.13 -28.72 46.07
C LEU A 152 24.38 -27.41 45.85
N LEU A 153 23.61 -26.94 46.85
CA LEU A 153 22.78 -25.73 46.79
C LEU A 153 23.17 -24.68 47.83
N GLY A 154 24.12 -24.97 48.73
CA GLY A 154 24.61 -24.01 49.72
C GLY A 154 25.52 -22.93 49.13
N PRO A 155 25.87 -21.91 49.94
CA PRO A 155 26.63 -20.71 49.52
C PRO A 155 28.09 -20.95 49.10
N GLY A 156 28.47 -22.19 48.77
CA GLY A 156 29.79 -22.55 48.21
C GLY A 156 29.69 -23.51 47.01
N GLY A 157 28.52 -23.56 46.36
CA GLY A 157 28.25 -24.44 45.21
C GLY A 157 28.26 -23.74 43.85
N GLU A 158 28.66 -22.47 43.76
CA GLU A 158 28.99 -21.78 42.49
C GLU A 158 30.50 -21.78 42.27
#